data_AF-A0AA37QHB2-F1
#
_entry.id   AF-A0AA37QHB2-F1
#
_cell.length_a   1.000
_cell.length_b   1.000
_cell.length_c   1.000
_cell.angle_alpha   90.00
_cell.angle_beta   90.00
_cell.angle_gamma   90.00
#
_symmetry.space_group_name_H-M   'P 1'
#
loop_
_entity.id
_entity.type
_entity.pdbx_description
1 polymer ?
#
loop_
_entity_poly.entity_id
_entity_poly.type
_entity_poly.pdbx_seq_one_letter_code
_entity_poly.pdbx_strand_id
1 'polypeptide(L)'
;MESGTLRKLSGGLYVYPKETAFGPAPPSDKEVVTAFLKDKTFLLASPNAYNSLGVGTTQLYDKTVVYNHKRHGEFQLGNRKFAFRVKLRFPKSLTREFLLVDLVNNVDQLAEAKEEVLKRVAEHAAKADPKLLSRAVREYGNERAKKFFDRALAPRELHAA
;
A
#
# COMPACT_ATOMS: atom_id res chain seq x y z
N MET A 1 -2.36 40.14 -16.29
CA MET A 1 -2.38 38.77 -16.85
C MET A 1 -1.11 38.09 -16.37
N GLU A 2 -1.13 37.43 -15.21
CA GLU A 2 0.04 36.70 -14.73
C GLU A 2 -0.15 35.21 -15.01
N SER A 3 0.81 34.66 -15.76
CA SER A 3 0.80 33.32 -16.33
C SER A 3 0.85 32.26 -15.24
N GLY A 4 -0.23 31.48 -15.12
CA GLY A 4 -0.27 30.23 -14.36
C GLY A 4 0.74 29.23 -14.91
N THR A 5 1.97 29.32 -14.40
CA THR A 5 3.14 28.68 -15.00
C THR A 5 3.15 27.20 -14.63
N LEU A 6 3.14 26.34 -15.65
CA LEU A 6 3.24 24.89 -15.50
C LEU A 6 4.48 24.51 -14.69
N ARG A 7 4.30 23.85 -13.54
CA ARG A 7 5.41 23.34 -12.72
C ARG A 7 5.79 21.93 -13.18
N LYS A 8 7.06 21.74 -13.56
CA LYS A 8 7.59 20.42 -13.96
C LYS A 8 7.76 19.52 -12.73
N LEU A 9 7.23 18.30 -12.79
CA LEU A 9 7.38 17.28 -11.75
C LEU A 9 8.44 16.22 -12.10
N SER A 10 8.54 15.85 -13.37
CA SER A 10 9.54 14.93 -13.91
C SER A 10 9.62 15.08 -15.43
N GLY A 11 10.49 14.34 -16.12
CA GLY A 11 10.65 14.45 -17.58
C GLY A 11 9.32 14.30 -18.33
N GLY A 12 8.85 15.39 -18.95
CA GLY A 12 7.57 15.43 -19.69
C GLY A 12 6.30 15.54 -18.82
N LEU A 13 6.40 15.61 -17.49
CA LEU A 13 5.27 15.73 -16.58
C LEU A 13 5.18 17.15 -16.00
N TYR A 14 4.07 17.83 -16.26
CA TYR A 14 3.81 19.20 -15.85
C TYR A 14 2.49 19.29 -15.09
N VAL A 15 2.42 20.20 -14.12
CA VAL A 15 1.21 20.47 -13.35
C VAL A 15 0.84 21.94 -13.37
N TYR A 16 -0.45 22.19 -13.56
CA TYR A 16 -1.06 23.48 -13.31
C TYR A 16 -1.63 23.48 -11.87
N PRO A 17 -1.06 24.27 -10.93
CA PRO A 17 -1.51 24.27 -9.55
C PRO A 17 -2.90 24.91 -9.41
N LYS A 18 -3.74 24.36 -8.54
CA LYS A 18 -5.01 25.00 -8.15
C LYS A 18 -4.71 26.12 -7.16
N GLU A 19 -5.26 27.30 -7.38
CA GLU A 19 -5.15 28.39 -6.42
C GLU A 19 -6.05 28.15 -5.20
N THR A 20 -5.52 28.45 -4.03
CA THR A 20 -6.23 28.45 -2.76
C THR A 20 -5.97 29.76 -2.04
N ALA A 21 -6.72 30.04 -0.97
CA ALA A 21 -6.50 31.24 -0.15
C ALA A 21 -5.08 31.36 0.44
N PHE A 22 -4.31 30.27 0.43
CA PHE A 22 -2.92 30.20 0.91
C PHE A 22 -1.88 30.10 -0.24
N GLY A 23 -2.30 30.35 -1.48
CA GLY A 23 -1.47 30.24 -2.68
C GLY A 23 -1.67 28.93 -3.47
N PRO A 24 -0.80 28.62 -4.44
CA PRO A 24 -0.94 27.49 -5.35
C PRO A 24 -0.74 26.15 -4.62
N ALA A 25 -1.83 25.40 -4.43
CA ALA A 25 -1.80 24.08 -3.81
C ALA A 25 -1.02 23.07 -4.67
N PRO A 26 -0.16 22.24 -4.07
CA PRO A 26 0.51 21.16 -4.78
C PRO A 26 -0.52 20.11 -5.24
N PRO A 27 -0.27 19.42 -6.36
CA PRO A 27 -1.12 18.34 -6.83
C PRO A 27 -1.11 17.18 -5.83
N SER A 28 -2.27 16.55 -5.65
CA SER A 28 -2.39 15.33 -4.84
C SER A 28 -1.55 14.19 -5.43
N ASP A 29 -1.17 13.22 -4.59
CA ASP A 29 -0.47 12.00 -5.03
C ASP A 29 -1.22 11.31 -6.18
N LYS A 30 -2.56 11.28 -6.09
CA LYS A 30 -3.42 10.68 -7.11
C LYS A 30 -3.30 11.41 -8.45
N GLU A 31 -3.33 12.73 -8.47
CA GLU A 31 -3.21 13.51 -9.73
C GLU A 31 -1.83 13.30 -10.37
N VAL A 32 -0.77 13.33 -9.56
CA VAL A 32 0.61 13.12 -10.04
C VAL A 32 0.81 11.73 -10.61
N VAL A 33 0.38 10.70 -9.88
CA VAL A 33 0.50 9.31 -10.33
C VAL A 33 -0.38 9.05 -11.56
N THR A 34 -1.58 9.63 -11.62
CA THR A 34 -2.47 9.51 -12.79
C THR A 34 -1.80 10.04 -14.05
N ALA A 35 -1.20 11.23 -13.95
CA ALA A 35 -0.52 11.86 -15.07
C ALA A 35 0.76 11.11 -15.46
N PHE A 36 1.50 10.58 -14.48
CA PHE A 36 2.71 9.79 -14.72
C PHE A 36 2.43 8.44 -15.41
N LEU A 37 1.41 7.71 -14.96
CA LEU A 37 1.02 6.41 -15.54
C LEU A 37 0.17 6.55 -16.80
N LYS A 38 -0.40 7.74 -17.03
CA LYS A 38 -1.49 7.95 -18.01
C LYS A 38 -2.60 6.91 -17.81
N ASP A 39 -2.98 6.70 -16.54
CA ASP A 39 -3.94 5.70 -16.10
C ASP A 39 -4.59 6.12 -14.79
N LYS A 40 -5.82 5.68 -14.53
CA LYS A 40 -6.51 5.85 -13.24
C LYS A 40 -6.59 4.52 -12.45
N THR A 41 -6.14 3.42 -13.04
CA THR A 41 -6.18 2.08 -12.46
C THR A 41 -4.91 1.80 -11.67
N PHE A 42 -4.88 2.33 -10.44
CA PHE A 42 -3.82 2.10 -9.48
C PHE A 42 -4.35 2.21 -8.05
N LEU A 43 -3.62 1.65 -7.10
CA LEU A 43 -3.89 1.77 -5.67
C LEU A 43 -2.69 2.42 -4.99
N LEU A 44 -2.95 3.55 -4.32
CA LEU A 44 -1.98 4.20 -3.44
C LEU A 44 -2.02 3.55 -2.07
N ALA A 45 -0.85 3.21 -1.54
CA ALA A 45 -0.67 2.67 -0.22
C ALA A 45 0.56 3.29 0.46
N SER A 46 0.62 3.20 1.77
CA SER A 46 1.81 3.55 2.56
C SER A 46 1.96 2.48 3.65
N PRO A 47 3.19 2.12 4.06
CA PRO A 47 3.40 1.26 5.22
C PRO A 47 2.70 1.79 6.48
N ASN A 48 2.51 3.11 6.57
CA ASN A 48 1.76 3.76 7.66
C ASN A 48 0.31 3.26 7.77
N ALA A 49 -0.29 2.75 6.68
CA ALA A 49 -1.64 2.21 6.69
C ALA A 49 -1.77 0.96 7.58
N TYR A 50 -0.68 0.24 7.82
CA TYR A 50 -0.66 -0.94 8.69
C TYR A 50 -0.97 -0.60 10.15
N ASN A 51 -0.75 0.65 10.58
CA ASN A 51 -1.04 1.09 11.95
C ASN A 51 -2.53 0.92 12.29
N SER A 52 -3.41 1.07 11.30
CA SER A 52 -4.85 0.83 11.45
C SER A 52 -5.22 -0.62 11.78
N LEU A 53 -4.30 -1.57 11.55
CA LEU A 53 -4.52 -2.98 11.86
C LEU A 53 -4.32 -3.30 13.34
N GLY A 54 -3.67 -2.43 14.12
CA GLY A 54 -3.37 -2.67 15.53
C GLY A 54 -2.28 -3.72 15.78
N VAL A 55 -1.45 -4.02 14.78
CA VAL A 55 -0.37 -5.03 14.86
C VAL A 55 0.95 -4.45 15.40
N GLY A 56 0.89 -3.22 15.94
CA GLY A 56 2.02 -2.50 16.53
C GLY A 56 3.11 -2.12 15.55
N THR A 57 2.74 -1.83 14.30
CA THR A 57 3.52 -0.94 13.44
C THR A 57 3.34 0.48 13.95
N THR A 58 4.44 1.18 14.18
CA THR A 58 4.44 2.56 14.73
C THR A 58 5.45 3.45 14.03
N GLN A 59 6.35 2.88 13.22
CA GLN A 59 7.29 3.67 12.43
C GLN A 59 6.55 4.52 11.40
N LEU A 60 6.93 5.79 11.29
CA LEU A 60 6.45 6.67 10.25
C LEU A 60 7.37 6.57 9.02
N TYR A 61 6.77 6.27 7.87
CA TYR A 61 7.47 6.12 6.59
C TYR A 61 7.11 7.29 5.67
N ASP A 62 8.14 7.97 5.17
CA ASP A 62 8.03 8.94 4.06
C ASP A 62 8.12 8.20 2.71
N LYS A 63 7.16 7.29 2.49
CA LYS A 63 7.11 6.45 1.28
C LYS A 63 5.67 6.17 0.87
N THR A 64 5.37 6.45 -0.40
CA THR A 64 4.13 6.05 -1.06
C THR A 64 4.40 4.89 -2.02
N VAL A 65 3.67 3.80 -1.85
CA VAL A 65 3.66 2.64 -2.75
C VAL A 65 2.52 2.78 -3.75
N VAL A 66 2.80 2.53 -5.03
CA VAL A 66 1.82 2.59 -6.11
C VAL A 66 1.66 1.21 -6.74
N TYR A 67 0.62 0.48 -6.36
CA TYR A 67 0.24 -0.76 -7.04
C TYR A 67 -0.43 -0.41 -8.36
N ASN A 68 0.12 -0.90 -9.47
CA ASN A 68 -0.33 -0.57 -10.82
C ASN A 68 -0.03 -1.72 -11.79
N HIS A 69 -0.43 -1.58 -13.05
CA HIS A 69 -0.21 -2.61 -14.08
C HIS A 69 0.86 -2.24 -15.13
N LYS A 70 1.44 -1.04 -15.08
CA LYS A 70 2.23 -0.46 -16.18
C LYS A 70 3.72 -0.30 -15.90
N ARG A 71 4.10 0.16 -14.70
CA ARG A 71 5.48 0.53 -14.36
C ARG A 71 5.92 -0.05 -13.02
N HIS A 72 7.15 -0.52 -12.97
CA HIS A 72 7.83 -0.98 -11.77
C HIS A 72 9.07 -0.10 -11.53
N GLY A 73 9.38 0.18 -10.27
CA GLY A 73 10.60 0.89 -9.89
C GLY A 73 10.34 2.05 -8.92
N GLU A 74 11.42 2.70 -8.48
CA GLU A 74 11.32 3.90 -7.66
C GLU A 74 11.43 5.14 -8.54
N PHE A 75 10.50 6.08 -8.36
CA PHE A 75 10.43 7.31 -9.14
C PHE A 75 10.26 8.51 -8.22
N GLN A 76 11.02 9.55 -8.50
CA GLN A 76 10.86 10.85 -7.86
C GLN A 76 9.96 11.74 -8.74
N LEU A 77 8.82 12.14 -8.22
CA LEU A 77 7.83 12.98 -8.92
C LEU A 77 7.63 14.27 -8.11
N GLY A 78 8.30 15.35 -8.55
CA GLY A 78 8.49 16.55 -7.75
C GLY A 78 9.43 16.29 -6.57
N ASN A 79 8.99 16.65 -5.36
CA ASN A 79 9.71 16.41 -4.10
C ASN A 79 9.33 15.10 -3.39
N ARG A 80 8.50 14.24 -4.01
CA ARG A 80 8.00 13.00 -3.41
C ARG A 80 8.62 11.77 -4.06
N LYS A 81 8.90 10.74 -3.25
CA LYS A 81 9.38 9.43 -3.69
C LYS A 81 8.22 8.44 -3.74
N PHE A 82 8.09 7.76 -4.87
CA PHE A 82 7.07 6.74 -5.10
C PHE A 82 7.72 5.41 -5.46
N ALA A 83 7.30 4.33 -4.79
CA ALA A 83 7.67 2.97 -5.15
C ALA A 83 6.55 2.34 -5.98
N PHE A 84 6.73 2.31 -7.29
CA PHE A 84 5.81 1.68 -8.22
C PHE A 84 6.03 0.17 -8.23
N ARG A 85 4.96 -0.58 -7.96
CA ARG A 85 4.96 -2.04 -7.91
C ARG A 85 3.94 -2.56 -8.91
N VAL A 86 4.42 -3.26 -9.94
CA VAL A 86 3.53 -3.98 -10.87
C VAL A 86 2.89 -5.17 -10.15
N LYS A 87 1.56 -5.22 -10.13
CA LYS A 87 0.78 -6.32 -9.58
C LYS A 87 -0.29 -6.72 -10.59
N LEU A 88 -0.55 -8.02 -10.71
CA LEU A 88 -1.64 -8.53 -11.55
C LEU A 88 -3.03 -8.10 -11.02
N ARG A 89 -3.17 -8.04 -9.70
CA ARG A 89 -4.42 -7.69 -9.01
C ARG A 89 -4.13 -6.87 -7.76
N PHE A 90 -5.02 -5.91 -7.49
CA PHE A 90 -5.11 -5.13 -6.25
C PHE A 90 -6.56 -4.61 -6.13
N PRO A 91 -7.05 -4.35 -4.90
CA PRO A 91 -8.41 -3.85 -4.70
C PRO A 91 -8.54 -2.37 -5.09
N LYS A 92 -9.77 -1.87 -5.18
CA LYS A 92 -10.06 -0.45 -5.46
C LYS A 92 -9.75 0.48 -4.28
N SER A 93 -9.67 -0.07 -3.07
CA SER A 93 -9.42 0.66 -1.82
C SER A 93 -8.69 -0.23 -0.81
N LEU A 94 -8.07 0.39 0.20
CA LEU A 94 -7.36 -0.30 1.26
C LEU A 94 -8.34 -0.92 2.26
N THR A 95 -8.82 -2.13 1.96
CA THR A 95 -9.60 -2.94 2.90
C THR A 95 -8.70 -3.54 3.98
N ARG A 96 -9.26 -3.85 5.16
CA ARG A 96 -8.52 -4.47 6.27
C ARG A 96 -7.86 -5.79 5.86
N GLU A 97 -8.56 -6.64 5.12
CA GLU A 97 -8.08 -7.96 4.66
C GLU A 97 -6.91 -7.80 3.69
N PHE A 98 -7.04 -6.87 2.74
CA PHE A 98 -5.93 -6.51 1.85
C PHE A 98 -4.71 -6.03 2.63
N LEU A 99 -4.89 -5.13 3.62
CA LEU A 99 -3.76 -4.61 4.40
C LEU A 99 -3.06 -5.70 5.21
N LEU A 100 -3.79 -6.67 5.78
CA LEU A 100 -3.19 -7.83 6.46
C LEU A 100 -2.30 -8.63 5.48
N VAL A 101 -2.82 -8.93 4.29
CA VAL A 101 -2.08 -9.68 3.26
C VAL A 101 -0.88 -8.88 2.73
N ASP A 102 -1.08 -7.59 2.49
CA ASP A 102 -0.06 -6.70 1.97
C ASP A 102 1.09 -6.48 2.97
N LEU A 103 0.77 -6.41 4.26
CA LEU A 103 1.78 -6.37 5.31
C LEU A 103 2.67 -7.61 5.25
N VAL A 104 2.10 -8.81 5.24
CA VAL A 104 2.90 -10.06 5.18
C VAL A 104 3.70 -10.15 3.88
N ASN A 105 3.15 -9.67 2.77
CA ASN A 105 3.88 -9.57 1.51
C ASN A 105 5.15 -8.70 1.66
N ASN A 106 5.07 -7.61 2.43
CA ASN A 106 6.10 -6.58 2.52
C ASN A 106 6.86 -6.56 3.87
N VAL A 107 6.68 -7.55 4.74
CA VAL A 107 7.18 -7.51 6.12
C VAL A 107 8.69 -7.28 6.24
N ASP A 108 9.50 -7.71 5.27
CA ASP A 108 10.97 -7.48 5.30
C ASP A 108 11.38 -6.04 4.94
N GLN A 109 10.42 -5.21 4.52
CA GLN A 109 10.64 -3.77 4.27
C GLN A 109 10.28 -2.91 5.48
N LEU A 110 9.76 -3.53 6.56
CA LEU A 110 9.41 -2.84 7.79
C LEU A 110 10.63 -2.77 8.72
N ALA A 111 10.71 -1.68 9.49
CA ALA A 111 11.72 -1.49 10.52
C ALA A 111 11.38 -2.25 11.81
N GLU A 112 10.11 -2.60 12.01
CA GLU A 112 9.63 -3.36 13.16
C GLU A 112 10.14 -4.81 13.18
N ALA A 113 10.20 -5.41 14.38
CA ALA A 113 10.59 -6.81 14.55
C ALA A 113 9.60 -7.74 13.84
N LYS A 114 10.07 -8.37 12.76
CA LYS A 114 9.27 -9.19 11.85
C LYS A 114 8.47 -10.27 12.58
N GLU A 115 9.10 -11.00 13.48
CA GLU A 115 8.49 -12.12 14.20
C GLU A 115 7.33 -11.64 15.08
N GLU A 116 7.49 -10.51 15.76
CA GLU A 116 6.45 -9.91 16.61
C GLU A 116 5.26 -9.41 15.77
N VAL A 117 5.57 -8.73 14.66
CA VAL A 117 4.55 -8.25 13.73
C VAL A 117 3.76 -9.44 13.16
N LEU A 118 4.43 -10.49 12.69
CA LEU A 118 3.77 -11.68 12.15
C LEU A 118 2.91 -12.40 13.19
N LYS A 119 3.34 -12.48 14.46
CA LYS A 119 2.53 -13.04 15.55
C LYS A 119 1.22 -12.25 15.72
N ARG A 120 1.30 -10.92 15.78
CA ARG A 120 0.11 -10.06 15.91
C ARG A 120 -0.79 -10.12 14.68
N VAL A 121 -0.21 -10.21 13.48
CA VAL A 121 -0.99 -10.42 12.25
C VAL A 121 -1.79 -11.72 12.35
N ALA A 122 -1.21 -12.82 12.85
CA ALA A 122 -1.93 -14.08 13.02
C ALA A 122 -3.10 -13.95 14.03
N GLU A 123 -2.87 -13.25 15.16
CA GLU A 123 -3.92 -12.98 16.15
C GLU A 123 -5.08 -12.13 15.57
N HIS A 124 -4.76 -11.16 14.71
CA HIS A 124 -5.77 -10.32 14.05
C HIS A 124 -6.46 -11.03 12.89
N ALA A 125 -5.75 -11.92 12.18
CA ALA A 125 -6.30 -12.76 11.14
C ALA A 125 -7.36 -13.72 11.69
N ALA A 126 -7.14 -14.30 12.87
CA ALA A 126 -8.10 -15.16 13.55
C ALA A 126 -9.41 -14.46 13.93
N LYS A 127 -9.43 -13.12 13.99
CA LYS A 127 -10.60 -12.29 14.30
C LYS A 127 -11.26 -11.69 13.05
N ALA A 128 -10.66 -11.88 11.88
CA ALA A 128 -11.19 -11.37 10.61
C ALA A 128 -12.29 -12.30 10.06
N ASP A 129 -13.08 -11.81 9.11
CA ASP A 129 -13.98 -12.69 8.36
C ASP A 129 -13.14 -13.69 7.54
N PRO A 130 -13.24 -15.00 7.82
CA PRO A 130 -12.38 -16.00 7.18
C PRO A 130 -12.62 -16.07 5.66
N LYS A 131 -13.85 -15.84 5.18
CA LYS A 131 -14.15 -15.88 3.74
C LYS A 131 -13.50 -14.70 3.02
N LEU A 132 -13.59 -13.50 3.58
CA LEU A 132 -12.99 -12.30 3.01
C LEU A 132 -11.47 -12.36 3.04
N LEU A 133 -10.89 -12.82 4.16
CA LEU A 133 -9.44 -12.96 4.30
C LEU A 133 -8.88 -14.03 3.37
N SER A 134 -9.46 -15.24 3.32
CA SER A 134 -9.02 -16.28 2.38
C SER A 134 -9.11 -15.83 0.92
N ARG A 135 -10.15 -15.05 0.57
CA ARG A 135 -10.24 -14.43 -0.76
C ARG A 135 -9.10 -13.44 -1.01
N ALA A 136 -8.82 -12.54 -0.06
CA ALA A 136 -7.73 -11.56 -0.19
C ALA A 136 -6.36 -12.24 -0.30
N VAL A 137 -6.11 -13.31 0.47
CA VAL A 137 -4.88 -14.10 0.41
C VAL A 137 -4.70 -14.72 -0.97
N ARG A 138 -5.75 -15.32 -1.53
CA ARG A 138 -5.71 -15.92 -2.88
C ARG A 138 -5.50 -14.87 -3.97
N GLU A 139 -6.14 -13.71 -3.86
CA GLU A 139 -6.08 -12.68 -4.89
C GLU A 139 -4.78 -11.86 -4.85
N TYR A 140 -4.25 -11.55 -3.66
CA TYR A 140 -3.20 -10.55 -3.46
C TYR A 140 -1.92 -11.08 -2.78
N GLY A 141 -1.97 -12.27 -2.18
CA GLY A 141 -0.83 -12.87 -1.48
C GLY A 141 0.24 -13.40 -2.43
N ASN A 142 1.51 -13.17 -2.11
CA ASN A 142 2.61 -13.93 -2.69
C ASN A 142 2.71 -15.32 -2.01
N GLU A 143 3.55 -16.21 -2.55
CA GLU A 143 3.68 -17.59 -2.05
C GLU A 143 4.02 -17.66 -0.55
N ARG A 144 4.83 -16.72 -0.04
CA ARG A 144 5.14 -16.64 1.39
C ARG A 144 3.91 -16.25 2.20
N ALA A 145 3.19 -15.22 1.78
CA ALA A 145 2.00 -14.76 2.49
C ALA A 145 0.92 -15.85 2.50
N LYS A 146 0.71 -16.55 1.38
CA LYS A 146 -0.21 -17.70 1.32
C LYS A 146 0.16 -18.76 2.36
N LYS A 147 1.40 -19.24 2.37
CA LYS A 147 1.88 -20.22 3.36
C LYS A 147 1.73 -19.74 4.80
N PHE A 148 1.94 -18.46 5.06
CA PHE A 148 1.73 -17.87 6.38
C PHE A 148 0.26 -17.93 6.79
N PHE A 149 -0.67 -17.47 5.93
CA PHE A 149 -2.09 -17.47 6.23
C PHE A 149 -2.69 -18.87 6.26
N ASP A 150 -2.21 -19.81 5.43
CA ASP A 150 -2.64 -21.21 5.46
C ASP A 150 -2.36 -21.83 6.85
N ARG A 151 -1.20 -21.51 7.45
CA ARG A 151 -0.86 -21.93 8.82
C ARG A 151 -1.63 -21.17 9.88
N ALA A 152 -1.79 -19.85 9.70
CA ALA A 152 -2.46 -19.00 10.69
C ALA A 152 -3.98 -19.25 10.77
N LEU A 153 -4.59 -19.68 9.66
CA LEU A 153 -6.01 -19.99 9.55
C LEU A 153 -6.33 -21.48 9.68
N ALA A 154 -5.31 -22.34 9.78
CA ALA A 154 -5.51 -23.75 10.07
C ALA A 154 -6.29 -23.88 11.39
N PRO A 155 -7.26 -24.81 11.47
CA PRO A 155 -7.89 -25.14 12.74
C PRO A 155 -6.77 -25.48 13.72
N ARG A 156 -6.69 -24.75 14.84
CA ARG A 156 -5.83 -25.20 15.94
C ARG A 156 -6.44 -26.52 16.39
N GLU A 157 -5.77 -27.63 16.10
CA GLU A 157 -6.06 -28.87 16.82
C GLU A 157 -5.93 -28.52 18.31
N LEU A 158 -7.05 -28.58 19.04
CA LEU A 158 -7.01 -28.57 20.48
C LEU A 158 -6.20 -29.80 20.87
N HIS A 159 -4.92 -29.63 21.16
CA HIS A 159 -4.25 -30.53 22.08
C HIS A 159 -4.86 -30.27 23.46
N ALA A 160 -6.02 -30.89 23.67
CA ALA A 160 -6.52 -31.22 24.98
C ALA A 160 -5.90 -32.57 25.36
N ALA A 161 -4.82 -32.52 26.13
CA ALA A 161 -4.39 -33.50 27.13
C ALA A 161 -3.04 -33.07 27.70
#